data_AF-K9YNN7-F1
#
_entry.id   AF-K9YNN7-F1
#
_cell.length_a   1.000
_cell.length_b   1.000
_cell.length_c   1.000
_cell.angle_alpha   90.00
_cell.angle_beta   90.00
_cell.angle_gamma   90.00
#
_symmetry.space_group_name_H-M   'P 1'
#
loop_
_entity.id
_entity.type
_entity.pdbx_description
1 polymer ?
#
loop_
_entity_poly.entity_id
_entity_poly.type
_entity_poly.pdbx_seq_one_letter_code
_entity_poly.pdbx_strand_id
1 'polypeptide(L)'
;MTQDKVVIIGVAGDSGCGKSTFLRRLEDLFGKEFMTVICLDDYHSLDRKGRKAAGVTALDPKANNFDLMAEQIKALKNGQAIDKPIYNHETGELDPPEKIEPNKVIVIEGLHPLYDERVRELVDFSVYLDISEEVKIQWKIQRDMAERGHTYDDVVASINARKPDFTAYIEPQKQYADIVIQVLPTQLIEEKEGKILRVRLIEKEGIEHFEPTYLFDEGSTIDWRPCGRKLTCSYPGLKMYYGPDNYMGNEVSILEIDGQFDNLEEMIYVESHLSRTGTKYYGEMTELLLKHKDYPGSNNGTGLFQVLVGLKMRETYEKITGTVANTESQEVAKV
;
A
#
# COMPACT_ATOMS: atom_id res chain seq x y z
N MET A 1 -22.09 -24.69 11.23
CA MET A 1 -22.06 -23.24 10.98
C MET A 1 -20.60 -22.90 10.78
N THR A 2 -20.17 -22.63 9.55
CA THR A 2 -18.81 -22.14 9.29
C THR A 2 -18.69 -20.79 9.98
N GLN A 3 -17.83 -20.70 10.99
CA GLN A 3 -17.51 -19.43 11.64
C GLN A 3 -16.95 -18.52 10.55
N ASP A 4 -17.56 -17.35 10.36
CA ASP A 4 -17.10 -16.40 9.34
C ASP A 4 -15.64 -16.04 9.61
N LYS A 5 -14.75 -16.44 8.70
CA LYS A 5 -13.30 -16.26 8.85
C LYS A 5 -12.95 -14.80 8.62
N VAL A 6 -12.43 -14.13 9.65
CA VAL A 6 -11.90 -12.77 9.56
C VAL A 6 -10.52 -12.82 8.90
N VAL A 7 -10.32 -12.01 7.85
CA VAL A 7 -9.04 -11.87 7.15
C VAL A 7 -8.34 -10.61 7.61
N ILE A 8 -7.08 -10.72 8.03
CA ILE A 8 -6.25 -9.61 8.48
C ILE A 8 -5.27 -9.21 7.37
N ILE A 9 -5.25 -7.93 7.03
CA ILE A 9 -4.34 -7.36 6.04
C ILE A 9 -3.40 -6.35 6.72
N GLY A 10 -2.09 -6.51 6.51
CA GLY A 10 -1.08 -5.58 7.02
C GLY A 10 -0.63 -4.58 5.97
N VAL A 11 -0.72 -3.27 6.23
CA VAL A 11 -0.27 -2.21 5.33
C VAL A 11 0.82 -1.36 6.00
N ALA A 12 2.07 -1.69 5.71
CA ALA A 12 3.24 -0.99 6.22
C ALA A 12 3.60 0.22 5.35
N GLY A 13 4.02 1.30 5.99
CA GLY A 13 4.63 2.41 5.28
C GLY A 13 4.90 3.61 6.18
N ASP A 14 5.82 4.47 5.77
CA ASP A 14 6.11 5.72 6.48
C ASP A 14 4.95 6.73 6.37
N SER A 15 4.98 7.77 7.18
CA SER A 15 4.07 8.90 7.00
C SER A 15 4.27 9.55 5.62
N GLY A 16 3.18 9.86 4.93
CA GLY A 16 3.21 10.50 3.61
C GLY A 16 3.53 9.59 2.43
N CYS A 17 3.63 8.27 2.60
CA CYS A 17 3.89 7.35 1.48
C CYS A 17 2.65 6.99 0.63
N GLY A 18 1.50 7.60 0.89
CA GLY A 18 0.27 7.32 0.16
C GLY A 18 -0.62 6.23 0.76
N LYS A 19 -0.39 5.78 2.02
CA LYS A 19 -1.27 4.81 2.72
C LYS A 19 -2.74 5.22 2.67
N SER A 20 -3.06 6.48 3.01
CA SER A 20 -4.45 6.95 2.98
C SER A 20 -5.08 6.88 1.58
N THR A 21 -4.31 7.15 0.52
CA THR A 21 -4.78 6.99 -0.87
C THR A 21 -4.98 5.53 -1.21
N PHE A 22 -4.04 4.66 -0.82
CA PHE A 22 -4.14 3.21 -1.01
C PHE A 22 -5.36 2.62 -0.29
N LEU A 23 -5.59 2.98 0.97
CA LEU A 23 -6.72 2.53 1.77
C LEU A 23 -8.06 2.97 1.17
N ARG A 24 -8.16 4.20 0.64
CA ARG A 24 -9.36 4.64 -0.09
C ARG A 24 -9.63 3.80 -1.33
N ARG A 25 -8.59 3.46 -2.11
CA ARG A 25 -8.73 2.55 -3.26
C ARG A 25 -9.17 1.14 -2.83
N LEU A 26 -8.76 0.67 -1.66
CA LEU A 26 -9.25 -0.60 -1.10
C LEU A 26 -10.71 -0.49 -0.67
N GLU A 27 -11.12 0.61 -0.02
CA GLU A 27 -12.51 0.88 0.33
C GLU A 27 -13.41 0.93 -0.92
N ASP A 28 -12.92 1.49 -2.03
CA ASP A 28 -13.64 1.51 -3.30
C ASP A 28 -13.88 0.13 -3.91
N LEU A 29 -13.01 -0.83 -3.60
CA LEU A 29 -13.05 -2.19 -4.12
C LEU A 29 -13.87 -3.13 -3.23
N PHE A 30 -13.64 -3.08 -1.92
CA PHE A 30 -14.30 -3.95 -0.94
C PHE A 30 -15.64 -3.41 -0.44
N GLY A 31 -15.87 -2.10 -0.53
CA GLY A 31 -16.98 -1.42 0.11
C GLY A 31 -16.69 -1.13 1.60
N LYS A 32 -17.16 0.02 2.08
CA LYS A 32 -16.89 0.51 3.44
C LYS A 32 -17.45 -0.39 4.55
N GLU A 33 -18.53 -1.11 4.27
CA GLU A 33 -19.15 -2.00 5.26
C GLU A 33 -18.38 -3.32 5.42
N PHE A 34 -17.64 -3.73 4.39
CA PHE A 34 -16.93 -5.02 4.35
C PHE A 34 -15.58 -5.00 5.07
N MET A 35 -15.03 -3.81 5.31
CA MET A 35 -13.67 -3.62 5.78
C MET A 35 -13.62 -2.61 6.92
N THR A 36 -12.86 -2.93 7.97
CA THR A 36 -12.52 -1.99 9.04
C THR A 36 -11.03 -1.72 9.01
N VAL A 37 -10.64 -0.44 8.96
CA VAL A 37 -9.24 0.00 8.99
C VAL A 37 -8.88 0.43 10.40
N ILE A 38 -7.74 -0.05 10.91
CA ILE A 38 -7.19 0.26 12.22
C ILE A 38 -5.82 0.93 12.03
N CYS A 39 -5.70 2.16 12.52
CA CYS A 39 -4.43 2.89 12.56
C CYS A 39 -3.58 2.38 13.73
N LEU A 40 -2.36 1.93 13.46
CA LEU A 40 -1.49 1.37 14.49
C LEU A 40 -0.88 2.41 15.44
N ASP A 41 -0.99 3.71 15.11
CA ASP A 41 -0.62 4.79 16.03
C ASP A 41 -1.50 4.78 17.30
N ASP A 42 -2.69 4.18 17.24
CA ASP A 42 -3.56 3.97 18.41
C ASP A 42 -2.88 3.12 19.50
N TYR A 43 -1.96 2.24 19.10
CA TYR A 43 -1.20 1.38 20.01
C TYR A 43 0.09 2.04 20.53
N HIS A 44 0.24 3.36 20.42
CA HIS A 44 1.34 4.06 21.07
C HIS A 44 1.31 3.83 22.60
N SER A 45 2.43 3.42 23.19
CA SER A 45 2.63 3.35 24.64
C SER A 45 2.95 4.72 25.24
N LEU A 46 3.43 5.65 24.42
CA LEU A 46 3.82 7.00 24.80
C LEU A 46 3.10 8.02 23.91
N ASP A 47 2.45 8.99 24.53
CA ASP A 47 1.89 10.16 23.84
C ASP A 47 3.01 11.08 23.27
N ARG A 48 2.64 12.17 22.58
CA ARG A 48 3.61 13.09 21.97
C ARG A 48 4.56 13.72 22.98
N LYS A 49 4.09 14.05 24.19
CA LYS A 49 4.90 14.65 25.26
C LYS A 49 5.81 13.61 25.90
N GLY A 50 5.31 12.39 26.12
CA GLY A 50 6.03 11.24 26.64
C GLY A 50 7.20 10.85 25.73
N ARG A 51 6.96 10.74 24.41
CA ARG A 51 8.03 10.48 23.43
C ARG A 51 9.11 11.56 23.47
N LYS A 52 8.71 12.84 23.53
CA LYS A 52 9.66 13.97 23.66
C LYS A 52 10.48 13.89 24.95
N ALA A 53 9.86 13.56 26.08
CA ALA A 53 10.54 13.44 27.37
C ALA A 53 11.51 12.24 27.40
N ALA A 54 11.14 11.13 26.77
CA ALA A 54 11.97 9.93 26.65
C ALA A 54 13.06 10.04 25.57
N GLY A 55 13.00 11.05 24.70
CA GLY A 55 13.95 11.23 23.60
C GLY A 55 13.84 10.16 22.52
N VAL A 56 12.65 9.58 22.33
CA VAL A 56 12.39 8.54 21.31
C VAL A 56 11.41 9.05 20.26
N THR A 57 11.50 8.53 19.04
CA THR A 57 10.54 8.83 17.98
C THR A 57 9.35 7.86 18.04
N ALA A 58 8.31 8.11 17.23
CA ALA A 58 7.21 7.15 17.06
C ALA A 58 7.66 5.86 16.34
N LEU A 59 8.81 5.89 15.65
CA LEU A 59 9.36 4.74 14.93
C LEU A 59 10.06 3.77 15.87
N ASP A 60 10.52 4.25 17.04
CA ASP A 60 11.14 3.42 18.05
C ASP A 60 10.10 2.44 18.64
N PRO A 61 10.38 1.13 18.65
CA PRO A 61 9.51 0.12 19.23
C PRO A 61 9.11 0.42 20.69
N LYS A 62 9.94 1.12 21.46
CA LYS A 62 9.66 1.51 22.85
C LYS A 62 8.46 2.45 22.97
N ALA A 63 8.11 3.16 21.91
CA ALA A 63 6.96 4.07 21.87
C ALA A 63 5.64 3.35 21.52
N ASN A 64 5.66 2.03 21.33
CA ASN A 64 4.52 1.23 20.86
C ASN A 64 4.25 0.05 21.81
N ASN A 65 2.98 -0.30 22.00
CA ASN A 65 2.52 -1.40 22.83
C ASN A 65 2.16 -2.61 21.95
N PHE A 66 3.17 -3.39 21.58
CA PHE A 66 2.99 -4.59 20.74
C PHE A 66 2.25 -5.72 21.46
N ASP A 67 2.27 -5.77 22.79
CA ASP A 67 1.52 -6.77 23.55
C ASP A 67 0.01 -6.56 23.40
N LEU A 68 -0.45 -5.32 23.60
CA LEU A 68 -1.86 -4.96 23.39
C LEU A 68 -2.28 -5.12 21.92
N MET A 69 -1.39 -4.73 20.99
CA MET A 69 -1.63 -4.88 19.55
C MET A 69 -1.85 -6.35 19.18
N ALA A 70 -0.95 -7.25 19.60
CA ALA A 70 -1.06 -8.68 19.32
C ALA A 70 -2.30 -9.31 19.97
N GLU A 71 -2.62 -8.92 21.21
CA GLU A 71 -3.82 -9.40 21.90
C GLU A 71 -5.10 -9.01 21.14
N GLN A 72 -5.24 -7.73 20.80
CA GLN A 72 -6.47 -7.21 20.20
C GLN A 72 -6.66 -7.65 18.74
N ILE A 73 -5.59 -7.70 17.93
CA ILE A 73 -5.68 -8.22 16.56
C ILE A 73 -6.06 -9.71 16.59
N LYS A 74 -5.52 -10.48 17.54
CA LYS A 74 -5.89 -11.89 17.72
C LYS A 74 -7.36 -12.04 18.14
N ALA A 75 -7.86 -11.18 19.03
CA ALA A 75 -9.26 -11.17 19.43
C ALA A 75 -10.17 -10.89 18.22
N LEU A 76 -9.88 -9.86 17.41
CA LEU A 76 -10.62 -9.56 16.19
C LEU A 76 -10.60 -10.73 15.20
N LYS A 77 -9.44 -11.35 14.96
CA LYS A 77 -9.31 -12.52 14.06
C LYS A 77 -10.17 -13.71 14.53
N ASN A 78 -10.38 -13.83 15.84
CA ASN A 78 -11.24 -14.86 16.45
C ASN A 78 -12.72 -14.46 16.54
N GLY A 79 -13.12 -13.32 15.96
CA GLY A 79 -14.50 -12.85 15.98
C GLY A 79 -14.93 -12.23 17.32
N GLN A 80 -13.98 -11.67 18.08
CA GLN A 80 -14.25 -10.99 19.35
C GLN A 80 -14.03 -9.48 19.22
N ALA A 81 -14.97 -8.70 19.75
CA ALA A 81 -14.84 -7.25 19.83
C ALA A 81 -13.73 -6.83 20.80
N ILE A 82 -13.17 -5.64 20.56
CA ILE A 82 -12.10 -5.05 21.38
C ILE A 82 -12.46 -3.63 21.80
N ASP A 83 -11.87 -3.17 22.90
CA ASP A 83 -11.83 -1.76 23.28
C ASP A 83 -10.47 -1.19 22.88
N LYS A 84 -10.40 -0.66 21.65
CA LYS A 84 -9.16 -0.16 21.06
C LYS A 84 -8.88 1.26 21.56
N PRO A 85 -7.67 1.59 22.05
CA PRO A 85 -7.30 2.98 22.34
C PRO A 85 -7.43 3.89 21.12
N ILE A 86 -7.41 5.19 21.34
CA ILE A 86 -7.42 6.19 20.26
C ILE A 86 -6.23 7.11 20.48
N TYR A 87 -5.36 7.23 19.48
CA TYR A 87 -4.31 8.25 19.47
C TYR A 87 -4.78 9.47 18.69
N ASN A 88 -4.96 10.59 19.38
CA ASN A 88 -5.46 11.80 18.78
C ASN A 88 -4.31 12.61 18.14
N HIS A 89 -4.29 12.70 16.81
CA HIS A 89 -3.25 13.41 16.09
C HIS A 89 -3.28 14.94 16.28
N GLU A 90 -4.41 15.52 16.67
CA GLU A 90 -4.53 16.96 16.92
C GLU A 90 -3.88 17.33 18.27
N THR A 91 -4.31 16.68 19.35
CA THR A 91 -3.82 16.93 20.71
C THR A 91 -2.45 16.28 20.96
N GLY A 92 -2.20 15.15 20.29
CA GLY A 92 -1.04 14.29 20.51
C GLY A 92 -1.15 13.43 21.78
N GLU A 93 -2.37 13.19 22.26
CA GLU A 93 -2.70 12.47 23.51
C GLU A 93 -3.41 11.13 23.21
N LEU A 94 -3.48 10.26 24.22
CA LEU A 94 -4.22 8.99 24.15
C LEU A 94 -5.63 9.20 24.74
N ASP A 95 -6.62 9.17 23.87
CA ASP A 95 -8.04 9.35 24.21
C ASP A 95 -8.64 8.02 24.73
N PRO A 96 -9.80 8.07 25.41
CA PRO A 96 -10.51 6.87 25.86
C PRO A 96 -10.78 5.89 24.70
N PRO A 97 -10.79 4.58 24.96
CA PRO A 97 -10.92 3.57 23.92
C PRO A 97 -12.31 3.59 23.26
N GLU A 98 -12.35 3.16 22.00
CA GLU A 98 -13.58 2.87 21.26
C GLU A 98 -13.77 1.37 21.08
N LYS A 99 -15.03 0.95 21.01
CA LYS A 99 -15.39 -0.43 20.73
C LYS A 99 -15.28 -0.71 19.24
N ILE A 100 -14.48 -1.70 18.86
CA ILE A 100 -14.37 -2.21 17.49
C ILE A 100 -14.94 -3.62 17.41
N GLU A 101 -15.93 -3.80 16.54
CA GLU A 101 -16.49 -5.12 16.23
C GLU A 101 -15.64 -5.81 15.15
N PRO A 102 -15.56 -7.16 15.14
CA PRO A 102 -14.95 -7.90 14.04
C PRO A 102 -15.66 -7.61 12.72
N ASN A 103 -14.91 -7.60 11.63
CA ASN A 103 -15.44 -7.45 10.27
C ASN A 103 -14.88 -8.56 9.36
N LYS A 104 -15.36 -8.68 8.12
CA LYS A 104 -14.87 -9.67 7.15
C LYS A 104 -13.39 -9.46 6.85
N VAL A 105 -13.00 -8.19 6.64
CA VAL A 105 -11.61 -7.77 6.47
C VAL A 105 -11.25 -6.74 7.54
N ILE A 106 -10.14 -6.96 8.24
CA ILE A 106 -9.51 -5.97 9.11
C ILE A 106 -8.19 -5.58 8.48
N VAL A 107 -8.01 -4.29 8.19
CA VAL A 107 -6.73 -3.74 7.72
C VAL A 107 -6.03 -3.06 8.88
N ILE A 108 -4.84 -3.52 9.23
CA ILE A 108 -3.95 -2.83 10.17
C ILE A 108 -2.93 -2.02 9.37
N GLU A 109 -2.93 -0.71 9.56
CA GLU A 109 -2.08 0.21 8.79
C GLU A 109 -1.20 1.04 9.71
N GLY A 110 0.05 1.26 9.31
CA GLY A 110 0.93 2.17 10.04
C GLY A 110 2.40 1.86 9.86
N LEU A 111 3.17 2.21 10.89
CA LEU A 111 4.62 2.07 10.91
C LEU A 111 5.09 0.63 11.18
N HIS A 112 4.35 -0.17 11.96
CA HIS A 112 4.82 -1.45 12.49
C HIS A 112 3.89 -2.67 12.32
N PRO A 113 3.06 -2.79 11.27
CA PRO A 113 2.15 -3.94 11.14
C PRO A 113 2.87 -5.28 10.97
N LEU A 114 4.13 -5.27 10.52
CA LEU A 114 4.95 -6.46 10.29
C LEU A 114 6.20 -6.50 11.19
N TYR A 115 6.24 -5.70 12.27
CA TYR A 115 7.40 -5.62 13.15
C TYR A 115 7.44 -6.79 14.15
N ASP A 116 6.35 -6.98 14.90
CA ASP A 116 6.24 -8.04 15.90
C ASP A 116 5.83 -9.37 15.24
N GLU A 117 6.57 -10.44 15.55
CA GLU A 117 6.32 -11.78 14.99
C GLU A 117 4.92 -12.30 15.30
N ARG A 118 4.39 -12.04 16.50
CA ARG A 118 3.06 -12.50 16.92
C ARG A 118 1.96 -11.83 16.12
N VAL A 119 2.16 -10.58 15.72
CA VAL A 119 1.23 -9.86 14.83
C VAL A 119 1.37 -10.38 13.40
N ARG A 120 2.61 -10.58 12.92
CA ARG A 120 2.87 -11.12 11.57
C ARG A 120 2.20 -12.48 11.34
N GLU A 121 2.24 -13.39 12.31
CA GLU A 121 1.58 -14.69 12.22
C GLU A 121 0.05 -14.59 12.08
N LEU A 122 -0.54 -13.45 12.44
CA LEU A 122 -1.97 -13.19 12.29
C LEU A 122 -2.33 -12.52 10.96
N VAL A 123 -1.37 -11.99 10.21
CA VAL A 123 -1.62 -11.32 8.92
C VAL A 123 -1.76 -12.36 7.82
N ASP A 124 -2.86 -12.29 7.06
CA ASP A 124 -3.15 -13.20 5.95
C ASP A 124 -2.65 -12.66 4.60
N PHE A 125 -2.45 -11.34 4.48
CA PHE A 125 -1.85 -10.70 3.32
C PHE A 125 -1.18 -9.38 3.72
N SER A 126 -0.02 -9.06 3.16
CA SER A 126 0.79 -7.94 3.61
C SER A 126 1.37 -7.10 2.47
N VAL A 127 1.34 -5.78 2.67
CA VAL A 127 1.85 -4.79 1.71
C VAL A 127 2.80 -3.84 2.41
N TYR A 128 3.90 -3.52 1.75
CA TYR A 128 4.79 -2.44 2.13
C TYR A 128 4.84 -1.35 1.06
N LEU A 129 4.56 -0.11 1.42
CA LEU A 129 4.71 1.05 0.54
C LEU A 129 6.10 1.67 0.73
N ASP A 130 7.00 1.40 -0.21
CA ASP A 130 8.40 1.84 -0.19
C ASP A 130 8.60 3.06 -1.11
N ILE A 131 8.72 4.24 -0.52
CA ILE A 131 9.00 5.46 -1.28
C ILE A 131 10.47 5.80 -1.11
N SER A 132 11.20 5.92 -2.22
CA SER A 132 12.59 6.36 -2.18
C SER A 132 12.73 7.72 -1.49
N GLU A 133 13.88 7.92 -0.87
CA GLU A 133 14.19 9.17 -0.16
C GLU A 133 14.04 10.39 -1.09
N GLU A 134 14.49 10.27 -2.34
CA GLU A 134 14.37 11.32 -3.36
C GLU A 134 12.90 11.69 -3.63
N VAL A 135 12.04 10.70 -3.87
CA VAL A 135 10.59 10.94 -4.09
C VAL A 135 9.93 11.51 -2.82
N LYS A 136 10.27 11.00 -1.63
CA LYS A 136 9.75 11.54 -0.36
C LYS A 136 10.10 13.01 -0.19
N ILE A 137 11.35 13.39 -0.48
CA ILE A 137 11.80 14.79 -0.43
C ILE A 137 10.97 15.64 -1.40
N GLN A 138 10.81 15.20 -2.66
CA GLN A 138 10.05 15.96 -3.66
C GLN A 138 8.58 16.14 -3.25
N TRP A 139 7.89 15.08 -2.81
CA TRP A 139 6.51 15.18 -2.37
C TRP A 139 6.34 16.08 -1.14
N LYS A 140 7.29 16.01 -0.20
CA LYS A 140 7.25 16.86 0.99
C LYS A 140 7.50 18.33 0.66
N ILE A 141 8.41 18.63 -0.27
CA ILE A 141 8.62 19.99 -0.78
C ILE A 141 7.36 20.51 -1.48
N GLN A 142 6.78 19.73 -2.40
CA GLN A 142 5.59 20.13 -3.14
C GLN A 142 4.40 20.41 -2.21
N ARG A 143 4.24 19.60 -1.16
CA ARG A 143 3.21 19.79 -0.13
C ARG A 143 3.49 20.99 0.78
N ASP A 144 4.70 21.08 1.34
CA ASP A 144 5.04 22.05 2.38
C ASP A 144 5.29 23.47 1.81
N MET A 145 5.74 23.59 0.55
CA MET A 145 5.85 24.88 -0.15
C MET A 145 4.47 25.48 -0.47
N ALA A 146 3.44 24.65 -0.63
CA ALA A 146 2.08 25.12 -0.88
C ALA A 146 1.43 25.72 0.39
N GLU A 147 1.86 25.32 1.59
CA GLU A 147 1.12 25.64 2.82
C GLU A 147 1.91 26.39 3.91
N ARG A 148 3.26 26.28 4.02
CA ARG A 148 3.94 26.75 5.27
C ARG A 148 5.34 27.38 5.18
N GLY A 149 5.91 27.66 4.01
CA GLY A 149 7.17 28.42 3.91
C GLY A 149 8.39 27.71 4.54
N HIS A 150 8.35 26.39 4.72
CA HIS A 150 9.50 25.58 5.12
C HIS A 150 10.56 25.57 4.02
N THR A 151 11.85 25.59 4.40
CA THR A 151 12.94 25.54 3.44
C THR A 151 13.26 24.10 3.03
N TYR A 152 13.89 23.92 1.87
CA TYR A 152 14.41 22.62 1.42
C TYR A 152 15.27 21.94 2.50
N ASP A 153 16.12 22.73 3.17
CA ASP A 153 17.05 22.25 4.19
C ASP A 153 16.31 21.71 5.43
N ASP A 154 15.19 22.33 5.83
CA ASP A 154 14.37 21.85 6.95
C ASP A 154 13.76 20.48 6.66
N VAL A 155 13.30 20.28 5.42
CA VAL A 155 12.71 19.01 4.96
C VAL A 155 13.76 17.90 4.99
N VAL A 156 14.93 18.17 4.42
CA VAL A 156 16.06 17.22 4.37
C VAL A 156 16.57 16.91 5.78
N ALA A 157 16.72 17.91 6.65
CA ALA A 157 17.13 17.72 8.03
C ALA A 157 16.14 16.83 8.80
N SER A 158 14.83 17.05 8.60
CA SER A 158 13.77 16.25 9.22
C SER A 158 13.80 14.79 8.76
N ILE A 159 14.08 14.53 7.49
CA ILE A 159 14.19 13.16 6.94
C ILE A 159 15.45 12.47 7.48
N ASN A 160 16.58 13.16 7.44
CA ASN A 160 17.86 12.64 7.95
C ASN A 160 17.81 12.32 9.45
N ALA A 161 17.10 13.13 10.24
CA ALA A 161 16.92 12.87 11.68
C ALA A 161 16.12 11.58 11.96
N ARG A 162 15.21 11.17 11.06
CA ARG A 162 14.39 9.95 11.19
C ARG A 162 15.04 8.71 10.57
N LYS A 163 16.06 8.90 9.72
CA LYS A 163 16.70 7.82 8.95
C LYS A 163 17.28 6.68 9.80
N PRO A 164 17.94 6.93 10.95
CA PRO A 164 18.44 5.85 11.80
C PRO A 164 17.32 4.92 12.29
N ASP A 165 16.27 5.47 12.88
CA ASP A 165 15.12 4.69 13.38
C ASP A 165 14.35 4.04 12.23
N PHE A 166 14.21 4.73 11.09
CA PHE A 166 13.56 4.15 9.91
C PHE A 166 14.30 2.91 9.41
N THR A 167 15.62 3.00 9.27
CA THR A 167 16.47 1.89 8.80
C THR A 167 16.49 0.74 9.80
N ALA A 168 16.43 1.04 11.10
CA ALA A 168 16.48 0.04 12.17
C ALA A 168 15.14 -0.70 12.35
N TYR A 169 14.01 0.00 12.24
CA TYR A 169 12.72 -0.53 12.71
C TYR A 169 11.62 -0.60 11.65
N ILE A 170 11.70 0.22 10.60
CA ILE A 170 10.64 0.32 9.58
C ILE A 170 11.04 -0.45 8.32
N GLU A 171 12.18 -0.11 7.73
CA GLU A 171 12.67 -0.72 6.49
C GLU A 171 12.79 -2.25 6.53
N PRO A 172 13.24 -2.91 7.63
CA PRO A 172 13.37 -4.36 7.66
C PRO A 172 12.05 -5.11 7.45
N GLN A 173 10.90 -4.47 7.67
CA GLN A 173 9.58 -5.09 7.49
C GLN A 173 9.30 -5.45 6.02
N LYS A 174 9.99 -4.83 5.05
CA LYS A 174 9.90 -5.16 3.62
C LYS A 174 10.12 -6.65 3.33
N GLN A 175 10.99 -7.32 4.10
CA GLN A 175 11.31 -8.74 3.89
C GLN A 175 10.13 -9.69 4.23
N TYR A 176 9.16 -9.20 5.00
CA TYR A 176 7.99 -9.95 5.44
C TYR A 176 6.74 -9.63 4.62
N ALA A 177 6.79 -8.62 3.75
CA ALA A 177 5.66 -8.25 2.92
C ALA A 177 5.49 -9.25 1.77
N ASP A 178 4.24 -9.61 1.46
CA ASP A 178 3.90 -10.39 0.27
C ASP A 178 4.05 -9.54 -0.99
N ILE A 179 3.75 -8.24 -0.87
CA ILE A 179 3.95 -7.26 -1.92
C ILE A 179 4.67 -6.02 -1.40
N VAL A 180 5.65 -5.54 -2.16
CA VAL A 180 6.24 -4.20 -1.99
C VAL A 180 5.93 -3.33 -3.20
N ILE A 181 5.27 -2.20 -2.98
CA ILE A 181 5.14 -1.14 -4.00
C ILE A 181 6.29 -0.16 -3.77
N GLN A 182 7.30 -0.20 -4.64
CA GLN A 182 8.47 0.65 -4.57
C GLN A 182 8.39 1.80 -5.58
N VAL A 183 8.45 3.05 -5.09
CA VAL A 183 8.33 4.27 -5.89
C VAL A 183 9.68 4.98 -5.97
N LEU A 184 10.17 5.13 -7.19
CA LEU A 184 11.48 5.65 -7.56
C LEU A 184 11.31 6.85 -8.53
N PRO A 185 12.33 7.71 -8.65
CA PRO A 185 12.39 8.67 -9.76
C PRO A 185 12.43 7.94 -11.10
N THR A 186 11.87 8.58 -12.13
CA THR A 186 11.93 8.08 -13.50
C THR A 186 13.37 7.91 -14.00
N GLN A 187 13.59 6.94 -14.88
CA GLN A 187 14.81 6.77 -15.68
C GLN A 187 14.61 7.18 -17.14
N LEU A 188 13.40 7.60 -17.52
CA LEU A 188 13.11 8.02 -18.89
C LEU A 188 13.69 9.39 -19.22
N ILE A 189 13.75 10.28 -18.23
CA ILE A 189 14.23 11.66 -18.36
C ILE A 189 15.02 12.09 -17.14
N GLU A 190 15.95 13.02 -17.33
CA GLU A 190 16.56 13.74 -16.21
C GLU A 190 15.63 14.91 -15.83
N GLU A 191 14.78 14.73 -14.82
CA GLU A 191 13.97 15.81 -14.27
C GLU A 191 14.13 15.93 -12.75
N LYS A 192 14.00 17.16 -12.24
CA LYS A 192 14.12 17.47 -10.80
C LYS A 192 12.79 17.58 -10.09
N GLU A 193 11.68 17.61 -10.84
CA GLU A 193 10.34 17.87 -10.28
C GLU A 193 9.68 16.61 -9.71
N GLY A 194 10.16 15.41 -10.05
CA GLY A 194 9.64 14.14 -9.52
C GLY A 194 8.18 13.87 -9.89
N LYS A 195 7.73 14.36 -11.06
CA LYS A 195 6.36 14.19 -11.54
C LYS A 195 6.17 12.84 -12.20
N ILE A 196 7.16 12.42 -12.98
CA ILE A 196 7.22 11.11 -13.61
C ILE A 196 7.94 10.15 -12.68
N LEU A 197 7.33 8.99 -12.46
CA LEU A 197 7.78 8.01 -11.49
C LEU A 197 8.06 6.68 -12.18
N ARG A 198 9.09 6.01 -11.68
CA ARG A 198 9.34 4.59 -11.91
C ARG A 198 8.78 3.84 -10.71
N VAL A 199 7.86 2.92 -10.94
CA VAL A 199 7.21 2.18 -9.87
C VAL A 199 7.42 0.70 -10.11
N ARG A 200 7.83 -0.02 -9.07
CA ARG A 200 8.01 -1.47 -9.05
C ARG A 200 6.98 -2.09 -8.12
N LEU A 201 6.32 -3.12 -8.60
CA LEU A 201 5.51 -4.06 -7.85
C LEU A 201 6.36 -5.31 -7.66
N ILE A 202 6.82 -5.53 -6.44
CA ILE A 202 7.66 -6.67 -6.06
C ILE A 202 6.75 -7.66 -5.36
N GLU A 203 6.48 -8.80 -5.99
CA GLU A 203 5.52 -9.82 -5.54
C GLU A 203 6.29 -11.07 -5.10
N LYS A 204 6.06 -11.51 -3.86
CA LYS A 204 6.74 -12.68 -3.29
C LYS A 204 6.20 -13.98 -3.88
N GLU A 205 7.10 -14.86 -4.27
CA GLU A 205 6.76 -16.17 -4.81
C GLU A 205 6.45 -17.19 -3.71
N GLY A 206 5.66 -18.21 -4.04
CA GLY A 206 5.40 -19.35 -3.17
C GLY A 206 4.46 -19.07 -1.98
N ILE A 207 3.73 -17.94 -1.99
CA ILE A 207 2.74 -17.61 -0.98
C ILE A 207 1.43 -18.35 -1.28
N GLU A 208 0.84 -18.99 -0.26
CA GLU A 208 -0.42 -19.71 -0.41
C GLU A 208 -1.56 -18.76 -0.85
N HIS A 209 -2.38 -19.19 -1.79
CA HIS A 209 -3.50 -18.43 -2.37
C HIS A 209 -3.13 -17.16 -3.15
N PHE A 210 -1.85 -16.81 -3.26
CA PHE A 210 -1.37 -15.66 -4.01
C PHE A 210 -0.59 -16.11 -5.25
N GLU A 211 -0.92 -15.53 -6.39
CA GLU A 211 -0.20 -15.75 -7.66
C GLU A 211 0.24 -14.41 -8.21
N PRO A 212 1.56 -14.18 -8.42
CA PRO A 212 2.05 -12.92 -8.95
C PRO A 212 1.51 -12.56 -10.33
N THR A 213 1.46 -11.27 -10.59
CA THR A 213 1.11 -10.70 -11.90
C THR A 213 2.33 -10.83 -12.82
N TYR A 214 2.11 -11.16 -14.09
CA TYR A 214 3.21 -11.21 -15.06
C TYR A 214 2.87 -10.50 -16.37
N LEU A 215 3.94 -10.14 -17.09
CA LEU A 215 3.86 -9.57 -18.43
C LEU A 215 4.36 -10.61 -19.42
N PHE A 216 3.53 -10.98 -20.41
CA PHE A 216 3.77 -11.96 -21.47
C PHE A 216 4.14 -13.39 -21.05
N ASP A 217 5.28 -13.63 -20.42
CA ASP A 217 5.83 -14.96 -20.15
C ASP A 217 6.38 -15.05 -18.72
N GLU A 218 5.66 -15.78 -17.87
CA GLU A 218 5.95 -15.96 -16.44
C GLU A 218 7.34 -16.56 -16.21
N GLY A 219 8.14 -15.96 -15.32
CA GLY A 219 9.49 -16.42 -14.98
C GLY A 219 10.59 -16.02 -15.99
N SER A 220 10.25 -15.32 -17.07
CA SER A 220 11.22 -14.74 -18.02
C SER A 220 11.58 -13.29 -17.66
N THR A 221 12.55 -12.70 -18.36
CA THR A 221 12.88 -11.27 -18.24
C THR A 221 12.46 -10.52 -19.50
N ILE A 222 11.66 -9.46 -19.34
CA ILE A 222 11.03 -8.72 -20.43
C ILE A 222 11.20 -7.22 -20.22
N ASP A 223 11.67 -6.52 -21.26
CA ASP A 223 11.54 -5.07 -21.42
C ASP A 223 10.50 -4.76 -22.49
N TRP A 224 9.52 -3.94 -22.18
CA TRP A 224 8.43 -3.60 -23.10
C TRP A 224 8.20 -2.10 -23.20
N ARG A 225 7.98 -1.62 -24.42
CA ARG A 225 7.49 -0.27 -24.71
C ARG A 225 6.17 -0.38 -25.45
N PRO A 226 5.03 -0.01 -24.82
CA PRO A 226 3.72 -0.11 -25.47
C PRO A 226 3.54 0.93 -26.58
N CYS A 227 4.22 2.07 -26.48
CA CYS A 227 4.16 3.17 -27.43
C CYS A 227 4.75 2.79 -28.79
N GLY A 228 3.97 2.92 -29.86
CA GLY A 228 4.36 2.54 -31.21
C GLY A 228 3.28 2.87 -32.24
N ARG A 229 3.21 2.12 -33.34
CA ARG A 229 2.26 2.40 -34.43
C ARG A 229 0.79 2.30 -34.01
N LYS A 230 0.48 1.47 -33.02
CA LYS A 230 -0.89 1.19 -32.56
C LYS A 230 -1.29 1.98 -31.31
N LEU A 231 -0.33 2.62 -30.65
CA LEU A 231 -0.55 3.38 -29.43
C LEU A 231 0.40 4.58 -29.43
N THR A 232 -0.14 5.79 -29.61
CA THR A 232 0.67 7.01 -29.62
C THR A 232 0.75 7.55 -28.20
N CYS A 233 1.97 7.85 -27.74
CA CYS A 233 2.21 8.43 -26.42
C CYS A 233 2.96 9.77 -26.57
N SER A 234 2.73 10.72 -25.67
CA SER A 234 3.58 11.92 -25.62
C SER A 234 4.93 11.56 -25.01
N TYR A 235 5.93 12.40 -25.24
CA TYR A 235 7.23 12.25 -24.59
C TYR A 235 7.09 12.37 -23.06
N PRO A 236 7.75 11.51 -22.25
CA PRO A 236 8.73 10.49 -22.64
C PRO A 236 8.15 9.09 -22.92
N GLY A 237 6.84 8.95 -22.86
CA GLY A 237 6.10 7.72 -23.07
C GLY A 237 6.17 6.78 -21.86
N LEU A 238 5.92 5.50 -22.12
CA LEU A 238 5.89 4.44 -21.13
C LEU A 238 6.98 3.40 -21.40
N LYS A 239 7.56 2.88 -20.34
CA LYS A 239 8.41 1.68 -20.36
C LYS A 239 7.94 0.74 -19.26
N MET A 240 7.85 -0.55 -19.56
CA MET A 240 7.58 -1.59 -18.58
C MET A 240 8.71 -2.60 -18.53
N TYR A 241 8.87 -3.21 -17.38
CA TYR A 241 9.78 -4.32 -17.15
C TYR A 241 9.05 -5.42 -16.39
N TYR A 242 9.38 -6.68 -16.68
CA TYR A 242 8.98 -7.82 -15.87
C TYR A 242 10.16 -8.79 -15.72
N GLY A 243 10.30 -9.39 -14.55
CA GLY A 243 11.09 -10.61 -14.41
C GLY A 243 11.34 -11.08 -12.98
N PRO A 244 11.91 -12.28 -12.82
CA PRO A 244 12.25 -12.84 -11.52
C PRO A 244 13.48 -12.16 -10.91
N ASP A 245 13.55 -12.10 -9.59
CA ASP A 245 14.69 -11.57 -8.83
C ASP A 245 14.74 -12.15 -7.41
N ASN A 246 15.77 -11.80 -6.65
CA ASN A 246 15.85 -12.05 -5.22
C ASN A 246 15.72 -10.74 -4.45
N TYR A 247 14.72 -10.65 -3.58
CA TYR A 247 14.49 -9.47 -2.75
C TYR A 247 14.52 -9.81 -1.27
N MET A 248 15.55 -9.28 -0.59
CA MET A 248 15.80 -9.52 0.84
C MET A 248 15.84 -11.01 1.21
N GLY A 249 16.40 -11.85 0.33
CA GLY A 249 16.51 -13.30 0.55
C GLY A 249 15.31 -14.12 0.08
N ASN A 250 14.26 -13.49 -0.45
CA ASN A 250 13.08 -14.17 -0.98
C ASN A 250 13.10 -14.17 -2.52
N GLU A 251 12.60 -15.25 -3.13
CA GLU A 251 12.30 -15.25 -4.57
C GLU A 251 11.07 -14.37 -4.83
N VAL A 252 11.16 -13.49 -5.82
CA VAL A 252 10.11 -12.53 -6.17
C VAL A 252 9.96 -12.42 -7.68
N SER A 253 8.75 -12.09 -8.12
CA SER A 253 8.47 -11.53 -9.44
C SER A 253 8.37 -10.02 -9.33
N ILE A 254 9.02 -9.29 -10.24
CA ILE A 254 8.93 -7.82 -10.30
C ILE A 254 8.22 -7.42 -11.57
N LEU A 255 7.11 -6.70 -11.42
CA LEU A 255 6.49 -5.92 -12.48
C LEU A 255 6.81 -4.45 -12.27
N GLU A 256 7.20 -3.75 -13.33
CA GLU A 256 7.63 -2.36 -13.24
C GLU A 256 7.02 -1.53 -14.37
N ILE A 257 6.71 -0.28 -14.06
CA ILE A 257 6.31 0.74 -15.03
C ILE A 257 7.04 2.06 -14.73
N ASP A 258 7.60 2.65 -15.75
CA ASP A 258 8.24 3.96 -15.73
C ASP A 258 7.55 4.85 -16.77
N GLY A 259 7.16 6.05 -16.33
CA GLY A 259 6.36 6.98 -17.12
C GLY A 259 5.02 7.31 -16.49
N GLN A 260 4.17 7.98 -17.28
CA GLN A 260 2.81 8.32 -16.90
C GLN A 260 1.87 8.06 -18.08
N PHE A 261 0.61 7.82 -17.76
CA PHE A 261 -0.49 7.69 -18.70
C PHE A 261 -1.00 9.08 -19.06
N ASP A 262 -0.97 9.44 -20.34
CA ASP A 262 -1.53 10.70 -20.83
C ASP A 262 -3.04 10.58 -21.09
N ASN A 263 -3.51 9.37 -21.39
CA ASN A 263 -4.88 9.12 -21.79
C ASN A 263 -5.34 7.70 -21.41
N LEU A 264 -6.65 7.47 -21.57
CA LEU A 264 -7.30 6.21 -21.24
C LEU A 264 -6.86 5.04 -22.14
N GLU A 265 -6.54 5.31 -23.40
CA GLU A 265 -6.15 4.28 -24.35
C GLU A 265 -4.86 3.59 -23.92
N GLU A 266 -3.90 4.36 -23.40
CA GLU A 266 -2.65 3.83 -22.84
C GLU A 266 -2.88 2.90 -21.64
N MET A 267 -3.81 3.26 -20.73
CA MET A 267 -4.15 2.43 -19.57
C MET A 267 -4.77 1.10 -19.98
N ILE A 268 -5.78 1.14 -20.85
CA ILE A 268 -6.46 -0.06 -21.38
C ILE A 268 -5.47 -0.95 -22.11
N TYR A 269 -4.58 -0.34 -22.91
CA TYR A 269 -3.56 -1.07 -23.65
C TYR A 269 -2.61 -1.80 -22.69
N VAL A 270 -2.12 -1.14 -21.65
CA VAL A 270 -1.28 -1.80 -20.62
C VAL A 270 -2.04 -2.92 -19.91
N GLU A 271 -3.26 -2.67 -19.44
CA GLU A 271 -4.10 -3.69 -18.77
C GLU A 271 -4.29 -4.94 -19.64
N SER A 272 -4.55 -4.77 -20.94
CA SER A 272 -4.80 -5.88 -21.87
C SER A 272 -3.61 -6.81 -22.11
N HIS A 273 -2.39 -6.40 -21.72
CA HIS A 273 -1.16 -7.18 -21.89
C HIS A 273 -0.64 -7.76 -20.56
N LEU A 274 -1.25 -7.40 -19.42
CA LEU A 274 -0.95 -8.00 -18.12
C LEU A 274 -1.74 -9.29 -17.93
N SER A 275 -1.13 -10.25 -17.24
CA SER A 275 -1.71 -11.55 -16.95
C SER A 275 -1.81 -11.80 -15.45
N ARG A 276 -2.82 -12.57 -15.03
CA ARG A 276 -3.16 -12.81 -13.62
C ARG A 276 -3.33 -11.52 -12.83
N THR A 277 -4.09 -10.55 -13.32
CA THR A 277 -4.33 -9.29 -12.61
C THR A 277 -5.37 -9.39 -11.48
N GLY A 278 -6.04 -10.54 -11.33
CA GLY A 278 -7.14 -10.70 -10.36
C GLY A 278 -8.44 -9.99 -10.77
N THR A 279 -8.52 -9.49 -12.02
CA THR A 279 -9.73 -8.86 -12.54
C THR A 279 -10.85 -9.87 -12.80
N LYS A 280 -12.10 -9.47 -12.60
CA LYS A 280 -13.31 -10.27 -12.90
C LYS A 280 -13.80 -10.06 -14.33
N TYR A 281 -13.48 -8.92 -14.93
CA TYR A 281 -13.82 -8.58 -16.31
C TYR A 281 -12.76 -7.69 -16.93
N TYR A 282 -12.74 -7.63 -18.26
CA TYR A 282 -11.82 -6.79 -19.02
C TYR A 282 -12.09 -5.30 -18.77
N GLY A 283 -11.07 -4.55 -18.37
CA GLY A 283 -11.16 -3.11 -18.11
C GLY A 283 -11.47 -2.76 -16.65
N GLU A 284 -11.65 -3.74 -15.75
CA GLU A 284 -11.94 -3.48 -14.33
C GLU A 284 -10.84 -2.65 -13.66
N MET A 285 -9.56 -2.94 -13.97
CA MET A 285 -8.46 -2.19 -13.36
C MET A 285 -8.47 -0.73 -13.80
N THR A 286 -8.70 -0.50 -15.10
CA THR A 286 -8.86 0.85 -15.66
C THR A 286 -10.07 1.57 -15.07
N GLU A 287 -11.21 0.90 -14.93
CA GLU A 287 -12.42 1.47 -14.34
C GLU A 287 -12.17 1.95 -12.90
N LEU A 288 -11.57 1.09 -12.07
CA LEU A 288 -11.24 1.42 -10.68
C LEU A 288 -10.23 2.58 -10.58
N LEU A 289 -9.23 2.62 -11.46
CA LEU A 289 -8.26 3.71 -11.51
C LEU A 289 -8.92 5.05 -11.89
N LEU A 290 -9.89 5.02 -12.82
CA LEU A 290 -10.61 6.20 -13.28
C LEU A 290 -11.73 6.68 -12.34
N LYS A 291 -12.20 5.85 -11.41
CA LYS A 291 -13.25 6.21 -10.43
C LYS A 291 -12.87 7.47 -9.65
N HIS A 292 -11.58 7.61 -9.34
CA HIS A 292 -11.01 8.78 -8.64
C HIS A 292 -9.76 9.30 -9.36
N LYS A 293 -9.97 10.06 -10.43
CA LYS A 293 -8.88 10.67 -11.22
C LYS A 293 -8.10 11.74 -10.44
N ASP A 294 -8.72 12.28 -9.40
CA ASP A 294 -8.15 13.29 -8.49
C ASP A 294 -7.18 12.69 -7.47
N TYR A 295 -7.18 11.37 -7.28
CA TYR A 295 -6.24 10.73 -6.36
C TYR A 295 -4.80 10.88 -6.88
N PRO A 296 -3.84 11.22 -6.00
CA PRO A 296 -2.44 11.23 -6.35
C PRO A 296 -2.03 9.90 -6.98
N GLY A 297 -1.31 9.97 -8.10
CA GLY A 297 -0.81 8.79 -8.79
C GLY A 297 -1.80 8.07 -9.71
N SER A 298 -3.03 8.57 -9.88
CA SER A 298 -4.02 7.96 -10.80
C SER A 298 -3.58 7.94 -12.27
N ASN A 299 -2.55 8.68 -12.65
CA ASN A 299 -2.00 8.71 -14.00
C ASN A 299 -0.62 8.04 -14.12
N ASN A 300 -0.16 7.26 -13.14
CA ASN A 300 1.14 6.56 -13.24
C ASN A 300 1.10 5.20 -12.53
N GLY A 301 2.26 4.54 -12.45
CA GLY A 301 2.39 3.21 -11.84
C GLY A 301 1.93 3.10 -10.40
N THR A 302 1.92 4.20 -9.63
CA THR A 302 1.54 4.14 -8.21
C THR A 302 0.06 3.81 -8.05
N GLY A 303 -0.83 4.51 -8.76
CA GLY A 303 -2.26 4.22 -8.75
C GLY A 303 -2.57 2.85 -9.39
N LEU A 304 -1.93 2.54 -10.53
CA LEU A 304 -2.11 1.27 -11.23
C LEU A 304 -1.80 0.08 -10.30
N PHE A 305 -0.63 0.08 -9.67
CA PHE A 305 -0.22 -1.01 -8.79
C PHE A 305 -0.97 -1.03 -7.46
N GLN A 306 -1.39 0.12 -6.94
CA GLN A 306 -2.31 0.14 -5.79
C GLN A 306 -3.65 -0.56 -6.10
N VAL A 307 -4.24 -0.31 -7.28
CA VAL A 307 -5.47 -1.00 -7.71
C VAL A 307 -5.21 -2.48 -7.90
N LEU A 308 -4.13 -2.85 -8.60
CA LEU A 308 -3.75 -4.24 -8.83
C LEU A 308 -3.57 -5.01 -7.51
N VAL A 309 -2.91 -4.41 -6.53
CA VAL A 309 -2.76 -5.01 -5.19
C VAL A 309 -4.11 -5.18 -4.50
N GLY A 310 -5.04 -4.24 -4.63
CA GLY A 310 -6.40 -4.40 -4.13
C GLY A 310 -7.11 -5.61 -4.76
N LEU A 311 -6.99 -5.77 -6.08
CA LEU A 311 -7.55 -6.93 -6.79
C LEU A 311 -6.94 -8.25 -6.30
N LYS A 312 -5.63 -8.25 -6.00
CA LYS A 312 -4.94 -9.39 -5.38
C LYS A 312 -5.42 -9.68 -3.97
N MET A 313 -5.62 -8.66 -3.13
CA MET A 313 -6.22 -8.84 -1.80
C MET A 313 -7.61 -9.46 -1.89
N ARG A 314 -8.43 -9.02 -2.85
CA ARG A 314 -9.76 -9.57 -3.09
C ARG A 314 -9.68 -11.04 -3.49
N GLU A 315 -8.84 -11.36 -4.47
CA GLU A 315 -8.61 -12.74 -4.91
C GLU A 315 -8.15 -13.64 -3.75
N THR A 316 -7.19 -13.18 -2.95
CA THR A 316 -6.69 -13.90 -1.77
C THR A 316 -7.79 -14.10 -0.72
N TYR A 317 -8.58 -13.06 -0.40
CA TYR A 317 -9.73 -13.18 0.51
C TYR A 317 -10.71 -14.26 0.04
N GLU A 318 -11.06 -14.26 -1.26
CA GLU A 318 -12.00 -15.22 -1.83
C GLU A 318 -11.47 -16.65 -1.76
N LYS A 319 -10.18 -16.84 -2.04
CA LYS A 319 -9.49 -18.14 -1.92
C LYS A 319 -9.43 -18.62 -0.46
N ILE A 320 -9.15 -17.74 0.49
CA ILE A 320 -9.06 -18.04 1.93
C ILE A 320 -10.41 -18.43 2.54
N THR A 321 -11.48 -17.74 2.13
CA THR A 321 -12.81 -17.89 2.73
C THR A 321 -13.73 -18.84 1.95
N GLY A 322 -13.44 -19.09 0.67
CA GLY A 322 -14.35 -19.77 -0.24
C GLY A 322 -15.61 -18.97 -0.56
N THR A 323 -15.63 -17.66 -0.25
CA THR A 323 -16.76 -16.75 -0.46
C THR A 323 -16.39 -15.62 -1.40
N VAL A 324 -17.32 -15.19 -2.26
CA VAL A 324 -17.10 -14.03 -3.14
C VAL A 324 -17.10 -12.75 -2.30
N ALA A 325 -16.10 -11.90 -2.47
CA ALA A 325 -16.10 -10.59 -1.84
C ALA A 325 -17.21 -9.75 -2.50
N ASN A 326 -18.13 -9.17 -1.72
CA ASN A 326 -19.16 -8.31 -2.26
C ASN A 326 -18.51 -7.02 -2.81
N THR A 327 -18.20 -7.01 -4.10
CA THR A 327 -18.10 -5.75 -4.86
C THR A 327 -19.52 -5.21 -4.99
N GLU A 328 -19.76 -3.92 -4.73
CA GLU A 328 -21.05 -3.29 -4.97
C GLU A 328 -21.55 -3.60 -6.39
N SER A 329 -22.40 -4.60 -6.53
CA SER A 329 -23.21 -4.80 -7.71
C SER A 329 -24.28 -3.73 -7.66
N GLN A 330 -24.15 -2.77 -8.58
CA GLN A 330 -25.18 -1.82 -9.00
C GLN A 330 -26.58 -2.33 -8.67
N GLU A 331 -27.24 -1.72 -7.67
CA GLU A 331 -28.69 -1.61 -7.70
C GLU A 331 -29.03 -0.73 -8.91
N VAL A 332 -29.05 -1.33 -10.09
CA VAL A 332 -29.87 -0.81 -11.18
C VAL A 332 -31.30 -1.00 -10.69
N ALA A 333 -31.83 0.07 -10.12
CA ALA A 333 -33.25 0.21 -9.85
C ALA A 333 -34.01 -0.24 -11.10
N LYS A 334 -34.69 -1.38 -11.00
CA LYS A 334 -35.75 -1.72 -11.93
C LYS A 334 -36.84 -0.67 -11.76
N VAL A 335 -36.89 0.28 -12.68
CA VAL A 335 -38.08 1.09 -12.97
C VAL A 335 -38.73 0.53 -14.22
#